data_AF-N8VU33-F1
#
_entry.id   AF-N8VU33-F1
#
_cell.length_a   1.000
_cell.length_b   1.000
_cell.length_c   1.000
_cell.angle_alpha   90.00
_cell.angle_beta   90.00
_cell.angle_gamma   90.00
#
_symmetry.space_group_name_H-M   'P 1'
#
loop_
_entity.id
_entity.type
_entity.pdbx_description
1 polymer ?
#
loop_
_entity_poly.entity_id
_entity_poly.type
_entity_poly.pdbx_seq_one_letter_code
_entity_poly.pdbx_strand_id
1 'polypeptide(L)'
;MKNIYIIGLLWACSTWTMADTVVNAKTVTPQQIAKANAIRVTSRPEIMGLWGMEITNNKKCIEYYNFRGMSDVVIKSGQEWSYGLYDYQPSEDHKERLPALILQIKYDNNQMDCSGQQQDQTGEVSQYFVKWTNDNTIDFCANEKGEKCFATLRRILP
;
A
#
# COMPACT_ATOMS: atom_id res chain seq x y z
N MET A 1 31.91 3.23 72.13
CA MET A 1 31.31 2.75 73.40
C MET A 1 30.00 3.49 73.65
N LYS A 2 28.98 2.76 74.12
CA LYS A 2 27.87 3.18 74.98
C LYS A 2 26.48 3.50 74.34
N ASN A 3 25.65 2.45 74.39
CA ASN A 3 24.30 2.37 74.99
C ASN A 3 23.04 2.97 74.30
N ILE A 4 22.36 2.07 73.60
CA ILE A 4 20.92 1.71 73.56
C ILE A 4 19.98 2.28 74.66
N TYR A 5 18.73 2.68 74.31
CA TYR A 5 17.44 1.98 74.65
C TYR A 5 16.12 2.82 74.60
N ILE A 6 15.22 2.39 73.68
CA ILE A 6 13.75 2.08 73.71
C ILE A 6 12.66 3.13 74.07
N ILE A 7 11.53 2.94 73.36
CA ILE A 7 10.09 3.14 73.69
C ILE A 7 9.56 4.52 73.24
N GLY A 8 8.57 4.66 72.36
CA GLY A 8 7.59 3.75 71.79
C GLY A 8 6.26 4.49 71.73
N LEU A 9 5.56 4.47 70.60
CA LEU A 9 4.09 4.55 70.57
C LEU A 9 3.56 4.05 69.23
N LEU A 10 2.94 2.87 69.27
CA LEU A 10 1.97 2.41 68.28
C LEU A 10 0.72 3.32 68.33
N TRP A 11 0.12 3.56 67.16
CA TRP A 11 -1.32 3.79 66.88
C TRP A 11 -1.39 4.38 65.45
N ALA A 12 -2.23 4.00 64.50
CA ALA A 12 -3.24 2.97 64.36
C ALA A 12 -3.57 2.86 62.85
N CYS A 13 -4.21 1.77 62.48
CA CYS A 13 -4.59 1.30 61.15
C CYS A 13 -5.27 2.30 60.20
N SER A 14 -4.99 2.21 58.89
CA SER A 14 -5.97 1.73 57.89
C SER A 14 -5.39 1.78 56.47
N THR A 15 -4.96 0.62 55.96
CA THR A 15 -4.83 0.41 54.51
C THR A 15 -6.23 0.27 53.93
N TRP A 16 -6.65 1.20 53.07
CA TRP A 16 -7.83 1.01 52.25
C TRP A 16 -7.44 0.07 51.11
N THR A 17 -7.63 -1.23 51.31
CA THR A 17 -7.67 -2.18 50.18
C THR A 17 -9.08 -2.11 49.61
N MET A 18 -9.25 -1.40 48.50
CA MET A 18 -10.45 -1.55 47.69
C MET A 18 -10.39 -2.95 47.06
N ALA A 19 -11.30 -3.84 47.48
CA ALA A 19 -11.55 -5.07 46.75
C ALA A 19 -12.23 -4.69 45.44
N ASP A 20 -11.58 -4.99 44.31
CA ASP A 20 -12.22 -4.87 43.01
C ASP A 20 -13.51 -5.67 43.02
N THR A 21 -14.61 -4.99 42.74
CA THR A 21 -15.92 -5.58 42.57
C THR A 21 -15.83 -6.67 41.52
N VAL A 22 -16.23 -7.89 41.91
CA VAL A 22 -16.51 -9.01 41.00
C VAL A 22 -17.26 -8.48 39.79
N VAL A 23 -16.60 -8.51 38.63
CA VAL A 23 -17.20 -8.16 37.35
C VAL A 23 -18.37 -9.11 37.14
N ASN A 24 -19.57 -8.57 37.33
CA ASN A 24 -20.80 -9.27 37.01
C ASN A 24 -20.78 -9.54 35.50
N ALA A 25 -20.52 -10.78 35.12
CA ALA A 25 -20.54 -11.23 33.74
C ALA A 25 -21.98 -11.23 33.23
N LYS A 26 -22.53 -10.05 32.91
CA LYS A 26 -23.78 -9.84 32.15
C LYS A 26 -24.10 -8.36 31.95
N THR A 27 -23.23 -7.63 31.27
CA THR A 27 -23.63 -6.45 30.50
C THR A 27 -22.69 -6.29 29.32
N VAL A 28 -22.88 -7.14 28.30
CA VAL A 28 -22.36 -6.82 26.97
C VAL A 28 -23.29 -5.78 26.38
N THR A 29 -22.83 -4.53 26.35
CA THR A 29 -23.55 -3.44 25.67
C THR A 29 -23.77 -3.80 24.20
N PRO A 30 -24.94 -3.49 23.59
CA PRO A 30 -25.22 -3.82 22.18
C PRO A 30 -24.14 -3.35 21.20
N GLN A 31 -23.45 -2.24 21.49
CA GLN A 31 -22.31 -1.73 20.72
C GLN A 31 -21.09 -2.65 20.69
N GLN A 32 -20.88 -3.48 21.71
CA GLN A 32 -19.75 -4.41 21.79
C GLN A 32 -20.02 -5.69 20.99
N ILE A 33 -21.29 -6.12 20.91
CA ILE A 33 -21.73 -7.22 20.04
C ILE A 33 -21.66 -6.81 18.57
N ALA A 34 -22.00 -5.55 18.24
CA ALA A 34 -21.93 -5.04 16.87
C ALA A 34 -20.50 -4.98 16.30
N LYS A 35 -19.48 -4.70 17.12
CA LYS A 35 -18.07 -4.71 16.69
C LYS A 35 -17.52 -6.13 16.46
N ALA A 36 -18.05 -7.14 17.15
CA ALA A 36 -17.62 -8.53 16.99
C ALA A 36 -18.06 -9.15 15.64
N ASN A 37 -19.10 -8.58 15.00
CA ASN A 37 -19.65 -9.03 13.72
C ASN A 37 -19.44 -8.00 12.58
N ALA A 38 -18.49 -7.08 12.72
CA ALA A 38 -18.22 -6.08 11.70
C ALA A 38 -17.53 -6.73 10.48
N ILE A 39 -18.25 -6.86 9.36
CA ILE A 39 -17.65 -7.22 8.07
C ILE A 39 -16.67 -6.12 7.68
N ARG A 40 -15.38 -6.46 7.59
CA ARG A 40 -14.36 -5.57 7.04
C ARG A 40 -14.37 -5.69 5.52
N VAL A 41 -15.04 -4.76 4.85
CA VAL A 41 -14.93 -4.62 3.39
C VAL A 41 -13.66 -3.85 3.09
N THR A 42 -12.66 -4.51 2.49
CA THR A 42 -11.49 -3.85 1.93
C THR A 42 -11.64 -3.82 0.41
N SER A 43 -11.64 -2.63 -0.19
CA SER A 43 -11.56 -2.50 -1.64
C SER A 43 -10.12 -2.72 -2.08
N ARG A 44 -9.95 -3.32 -3.25
CA ARG A 44 -8.65 -3.42 -3.94
C ARG A 44 -8.51 -2.22 -4.87
N PRO A 45 -7.32 -1.60 -5.00
CA PRO A 45 -7.08 -0.64 -6.06
C PRO A 45 -7.44 -1.24 -7.43
N GLU A 46 -8.19 -0.50 -8.24
CA GLU A 46 -8.65 -0.94 -9.57
C GLU A 46 -7.50 -1.28 -10.54
N ILE A 47 -6.32 -0.69 -10.31
CA ILE A 47 -5.12 -0.94 -11.10
C ILE A 47 -4.41 -2.27 -10.77
N MET A 48 -4.76 -2.92 -9.66
CA MET A 48 -4.20 -4.23 -9.32
C MET A 48 -4.37 -5.22 -10.47
N GLY A 49 -3.37 -6.09 -10.65
CA GLY A 49 -3.34 -7.10 -11.70
C GLY A 49 -2.06 -7.06 -12.52
N LEU A 50 -1.98 -7.96 -13.50
CA LEU A 50 -0.88 -8.03 -14.46
C LEU A 50 -1.27 -7.29 -15.74
N TRP A 51 -0.40 -6.39 -16.17
CA TRP A 51 -0.56 -5.57 -17.36
C TRP A 51 0.62 -5.74 -18.29
N GLY A 52 0.37 -5.71 -19.60
CA GLY A 52 1.41 -5.72 -20.64
C GLY A 52 1.40 -4.44 -21.47
N MET A 53 2.57 -3.86 -21.66
CA MET A 53 2.83 -2.69 -22.49
C MET A 53 3.66 -3.10 -23.72
N GLU A 54 3.16 -2.84 -24.92
CA GLU A 54 3.96 -3.03 -26.14
C GLU A 54 4.91 -1.84 -26.35
N ILE A 55 6.20 -2.11 -26.48
CA ILE A 55 7.20 -1.07 -26.75
C ILE A 55 7.11 -0.63 -28.22
N THR A 56 6.91 0.66 -28.47
CA THR A 56 6.67 1.20 -29.81
C THR A 56 7.81 0.91 -30.79
N ASN A 57 9.07 0.97 -30.30
CA ASN A 57 10.28 0.74 -31.09
C ASN A 57 10.65 -0.75 -31.21
N ASN A 58 10.03 -1.62 -30.42
CA ASN A 58 10.27 -3.06 -30.42
C ASN A 58 8.98 -3.81 -30.11
N LYS A 59 8.05 -3.85 -31.07
CA LYS A 59 6.72 -4.49 -30.94
C LYS A 59 6.75 -6.00 -30.64
N LYS A 60 7.94 -6.61 -30.57
CA LYS A 60 8.12 -8.02 -30.20
C LYS A 60 8.36 -8.20 -28.70
N CYS A 61 8.66 -7.13 -27.98
CA CYS A 61 8.88 -7.15 -26.54
C CYS A 61 7.71 -6.48 -25.82
N ILE A 62 7.19 -7.18 -24.80
CA ILE A 62 6.15 -6.68 -23.92
C ILE A 62 6.80 -6.44 -22.57
N GLU A 63 6.65 -5.22 -22.07
CA GLU A 63 7.00 -4.88 -20.70
C GLU A 63 5.81 -5.17 -19.80
N TYR A 64 6.05 -5.90 -18.72
CA TYR A 64 4.99 -6.35 -17.81
C TYR A 64 5.02 -5.58 -16.50
N TYR A 65 3.86 -5.12 -16.06
CA TYR A 65 3.65 -4.47 -14.77
C TYR A 65 2.70 -5.34 -13.95
N ASN A 66 3.18 -5.86 -12.83
CA ASN A 66 2.38 -6.65 -11.90
C ASN A 66 2.11 -5.84 -10.63
N PHE A 67 0.98 -5.14 -10.59
CA PHE A 67 0.51 -4.38 -9.42
C PHE A 67 -0.15 -5.32 -8.43
N ARG A 68 0.51 -5.54 -7.30
CA ARG A 68 0.12 -6.53 -6.28
C ARG A 68 -0.51 -5.85 -5.07
N GLY A 69 -1.01 -6.66 -4.15
CA GLY A 69 -1.48 -6.15 -2.86
C GLY A 69 -0.34 -5.54 -2.05
N MET A 70 -0.67 -4.78 -1.01
CA MET A 70 0.29 -4.09 -0.13
C MET A 70 1.19 -3.08 -0.85
N SER A 71 0.71 -2.50 -1.95
CA SER A 71 1.44 -1.49 -2.72
C SER A 71 2.73 -1.99 -3.37
N ASP A 72 2.89 -3.31 -3.61
CA ASP A 72 4.04 -3.87 -4.31
C ASP A 72 3.87 -3.84 -5.83
N VAL A 73 4.93 -3.54 -6.57
CA VAL A 73 4.97 -3.70 -8.03
C VAL A 73 6.20 -4.50 -8.45
N VAL A 74 6.03 -5.40 -9.42
CA VAL A 74 7.13 -6.06 -10.13
C VAL A 74 7.03 -5.68 -11.60
N ILE A 75 8.11 -5.16 -12.15
CA ILE A 75 8.21 -4.75 -13.55
C ILE A 75 9.20 -5.69 -14.24
N LYS A 76 8.87 -6.13 -15.45
CA LYS A 76 9.77 -6.94 -16.27
C LYS A 76 9.81 -6.40 -17.69
N SER A 77 10.99 -6.01 -18.14
CA SER A 77 11.26 -5.49 -19.48
C SER A 77 12.45 -6.25 -20.07
N GLY A 78 12.23 -7.13 -21.05
CA GLY A 78 13.33 -7.94 -21.60
C GLY A 78 14.02 -8.83 -20.54
N GLN A 79 15.31 -8.60 -20.31
CA GLN A 79 16.09 -9.26 -19.26
C GLN A 79 16.07 -8.50 -17.93
N GLU A 80 15.68 -7.23 -17.97
CA GLU A 80 15.51 -6.38 -16.82
C GLU A 80 14.28 -6.78 -16.02
N TRP A 81 14.43 -6.79 -14.69
CA TRP A 81 13.32 -6.85 -13.76
C TRP A 81 13.61 -5.99 -12.55
N SER A 82 12.57 -5.30 -12.11
CA SER A 82 12.63 -4.38 -10.99
C SER A 82 11.51 -4.70 -10.01
N TYR A 83 11.78 -4.45 -8.73
CA TYR A 83 10.79 -4.53 -7.66
C TYR A 83 10.68 -3.16 -7.01
N GLY A 84 9.44 -2.74 -6.71
CA GLY A 84 9.17 -1.43 -6.18
C GLY A 84 7.88 -1.35 -5.39
N LEU A 85 7.56 -0.12 -5.01
CA LEU A 85 6.28 0.25 -4.43
C LEU A 85 5.47 1.09 -5.40
N TYR A 86 4.16 1.05 -5.27
CA TYR A 86 3.26 1.96 -5.96
C TYR A 86 2.23 2.60 -5.01
N ASP A 87 1.88 3.84 -5.29
CA ASP A 87 0.72 4.51 -4.72
C ASP A 87 -0.26 4.84 -5.86
N TYR A 88 -1.49 4.33 -5.76
CA TYR A 88 -2.54 4.59 -6.72
C TYR A 88 -3.62 5.45 -6.07
N GLN A 89 -3.77 6.67 -6.59
CA GLN A 89 -4.70 7.65 -6.09
C GLN A 89 -5.88 7.74 -7.07
N PRO A 90 -7.03 7.12 -6.76
CA PRO A 90 -8.19 7.15 -7.63
C PRO A 90 -8.71 8.59 -7.79
N SER A 91 -9.43 8.82 -8.88
CA SER A 91 -10.16 10.07 -9.08
C SER A 91 -11.66 9.84 -8.88
N GLU A 92 -12.36 10.82 -8.34
CA GLU A 92 -13.82 10.77 -8.18
C GLU A 92 -14.52 10.85 -9.55
N ASP A 93 -13.97 11.65 -10.47
CA ASP A 93 -14.40 11.71 -11.88
C ASP A 93 -13.19 11.65 -12.81
N HIS A 94 -13.08 10.54 -13.54
CA HIS A 94 -12.01 10.28 -14.50
C HIS A 94 -12.03 11.25 -15.70
N LYS A 95 -13.11 12.02 -15.90
CA LYS A 95 -13.20 13.04 -16.96
C LYS A 95 -12.65 14.40 -16.54
N GLU A 96 -12.77 14.73 -15.26
CA GLU A 96 -12.26 16.00 -14.72
C GLU A 96 -10.78 15.91 -14.37
N ARG A 97 -10.37 14.78 -13.77
CA ARG A 97 -8.99 14.52 -13.38
C ARG A 97 -8.68 13.04 -13.48
N LEU A 98 -7.59 12.67 -14.13
CA LEU A 98 -7.15 11.28 -14.17
C LEU A 98 -6.61 10.81 -12.80
N PRO A 99 -6.83 9.54 -12.43
CA PRO A 99 -6.11 8.91 -11.33
C PRO A 99 -4.58 9.07 -11.45
N ALA A 100 -3.90 9.26 -10.33
CA ALA A 100 -2.45 9.34 -10.30
C ALA A 100 -1.85 7.99 -9.86
N LEU A 101 -0.74 7.61 -10.48
CA LEU A 101 0.06 6.45 -10.13
C LEU A 101 1.49 6.93 -9.86
N ILE A 102 1.98 6.70 -8.65
CA ILE A 102 3.37 6.94 -8.28
C ILE A 102 4.05 5.59 -8.18
N LEU A 103 5.20 5.44 -8.82
CA LEU A 103 6.08 4.27 -8.71
C LEU A 103 7.36 4.67 -8.00
N GLN A 104 7.85 3.80 -7.14
CA GLN A 104 9.19 3.90 -6.57
C GLN A 104 9.93 2.58 -6.73
N ILE A 105 11.00 2.57 -7.52
CA ILE A 105 11.83 1.39 -7.71
C ILE A 105 12.72 1.20 -6.47
N LYS A 106 12.62 0.03 -5.84
CA LYS A 106 13.42 -0.35 -4.66
C LYS A 106 14.65 -1.17 -5.02
N TYR A 107 14.55 -1.92 -6.11
CA TYR A 107 15.62 -2.77 -6.62
C TYR A 107 15.46 -2.92 -8.13
N ASP A 108 16.59 -2.90 -8.82
CA ASP A 108 16.72 -3.23 -10.23
C ASP A 108 17.89 -4.21 -10.45
N ASN A 109 17.76 -5.16 -11.38
CA ASN A 109 18.83 -6.11 -11.67
C ASN A 109 19.88 -5.62 -12.69
N ASN A 110 19.72 -4.39 -13.18
CA ASN A 110 20.57 -3.67 -14.13
C ASN A 110 20.91 -4.52 -15.36
N GLN A 111 19.88 -5.10 -15.98
CA GLN A 111 19.99 -5.86 -17.23
C GLN A 111 19.42 -5.07 -18.39
N MET A 112 19.53 -5.60 -19.60
CA MET A 112 18.99 -4.93 -20.78
C MET A 112 17.45 -5.01 -20.82
N ASP A 113 16.81 -3.85 -20.96
CA ASP A 113 15.36 -3.67 -21.07
C ASP A 113 14.82 -4.05 -22.48
N CYS A 114 13.50 -3.90 -22.69
CA CYS A 114 12.90 -4.10 -24.00
C CYS A 114 13.34 -3.08 -25.08
N SER A 115 13.84 -1.91 -24.66
CA SER A 115 14.33 -0.83 -25.54
C SER A 115 15.78 -1.02 -25.97
N GLY A 116 16.49 -1.99 -25.38
CA GLY A 116 17.90 -2.27 -25.62
C GLY A 116 18.85 -1.43 -24.76
N GLN A 117 18.32 -0.72 -23.76
CA GLN A 117 19.07 0.07 -22.81
C GLN A 117 19.38 -0.77 -21.56
N GLN A 118 20.47 -0.46 -20.89
CA GLN A 118 20.84 -1.06 -19.61
C GLN A 118 21.14 0.09 -18.66
N GLN A 119 20.23 0.36 -17.73
CA GLN A 119 20.33 1.45 -16.79
C GLN A 119 19.77 1.02 -15.44
N ASP A 120 20.54 1.21 -14.38
CA ASP A 120 20.06 0.96 -13.03
C ASP A 120 19.02 2.03 -12.63
N GLN A 121 17.77 1.62 -12.45
CA GLN A 121 16.66 2.48 -12.03
C GLN A 121 16.43 2.45 -10.51
N THR A 122 17.32 1.84 -9.72
CA THR A 122 17.17 1.75 -8.27
C THR A 122 17.02 3.14 -7.63
N GLY A 123 15.94 3.34 -6.88
CA GLY A 123 15.63 4.61 -6.23
C GLY A 123 14.88 5.60 -7.11
N GLU A 124 14.63 5.29 -8.39
CA GLU A 124 13.81 6.13 -9.27
C GLU A 124 12.39 6.26 -8.72
N VAL A 125 11.85 7.48 -8.80
CA VAL A 125 10.46 7.80 -8.52
C VAL A 125 9.83 8.39 -9.77
N SER A 126 8.77 7.76 -10.24
CA SER A 126 8.07 8.16 -11.47
C SER A 126 6.60 8.39 -11.14
N GLN A 127 5.98 9.41 -11.74
CA GLN A 127 4.55 9.69 -11.60
C GLN A 127 3.88 9.67 -12.97
N TYR A 128 2.78 8.94 -13.06
CA TYR A 128 1.93 8.83 -14.23
C TYR A 128 0.48 9.17 -13.89
N PHE A 129 -0.28 9.53 -14.91
CA PHE A 129 -1.73 9.65 -14.83
C PHE A 129 -2.37 8.53 -15.64
N VAL A 130 -3.33 7.83 -15.04
CA VAL A 130 -3.88 6.59 -15.61
C VAL A 130 -5.21 6.88 -16.27
N LYS A 131 -5.23 6.84 -17.60
CA LYS A 131 -6.46 7.02 -18.38
C LYS A 131 -7.09 5.67 -18.68
N TRP A 132 -8.27 5.42 -18.13
CA TRP A 132 -9.04 4.22 -18.41
C TRP A 132 -9.80 4.36 -19.73
N THR A 133 -9.47 3.52 -20.72
CA THR A 133 -10.24 3.40 -21.97
C THR A 133 -11.39 2.39 -21.80
N ASN A 134 -11.15 1.33 -21.03
CA ASN A 134 -12.11 0.33 -20.56
C ASN A 134 -11.47 -0.49 -19.43
N ASP A 135 -12.20 -1.44 -18.86
CA ASP A 135 -11.75 -2.28 -17.71
C ASP A 135 -10.43 -3.04 -17.95
N ASN A 136 -10.05 -3.24 -19.21
CA ASN A 136 -8.88 -4.03 -19.61
C ASN A 136 -7.81 -3.21 -20.36
N THR A 137 -7.98 -1.90 -20.48
CA THR A 137 -7.07 -1.04 -21.24
C THR A 137 -6.89 0.30 -20.54
N ILE A 138 -5.65 0.60 -20.19
CA ILE A 138 -5.25 1.88 -19.61
C ILE A 138 -4.16 2.52 -20.46
N ASP A 139 -4.08 3.85 -20.44
CA ASP A 139 -2.96 4.60 -20.97
C ASP A 139 -2.24 5.34 -19.84
N PHE A 140 -0.91 5.33 -19.87
CA PHE A 140 -0.11 6.22 -19.03
C PHE A 140 0.08 7.56 -19.74
N CYS A 141 -0.27 8.62 -19.02
CA CYS A 141 -0.26 9.98 -19.48
C CYS A 141 0.65 10.86 -18.61
N ALA A 142 1.25 11.88 -19.24
CA ALA A 142 2.18 12.80 -18.60
C ALA A 142 1.47 13.91 -17.81
N ASN A 143 0.14 14.05 -17.93
CA ASN A 143 -0.63 15.05 -17.21
C ASN A 143 -2.01 14.52 -16.81
N GLU A 144 -2.60 15.18 -15.81
CA GLU A 144 -3.89 14.84 -15.22
C GLU A 144 -5.09 15.01 -16.16
N LYS A 145 -4.91 15.70 -17.30
CA LYS A 145 -5.94 15.90 -18.33
C LYS A 145 -5.95 14.81 -19.40
N GLY A 146 -4.93 13.95 -19.45
CA GLY A 146 -4.83 12.89 -20.45
C GLY A 146 -4.62 13.37 -21.88
N GLU A 147 -4.05 14.57 -22.06
CA GLU A 147 -3.80 15.16 -23.39
C GLU A 147 -2.57 14.56 -24.07
N LYS A 148 -1.63 14.03 -23.28
CA LYS A 148 -0.37 13.43 -23.76
C LYS A 148 -0.16 12.09 -23.08
N CYS A 149 -0.50 11.02 -23.79
CA CYS A 149 -0.29 9.65 -23.35
C CYS A 149 0.77 8.97 -24.22
N PHE A 150 1.68 8.24 -23.59
CA PHE A 150 2.89 7.72 -24.23
C PHE A 150 2.99 6.19 -24.19
N ALA A 151 2.13 5.55 -23.40
CA ALA A 151 2.12 4.10 -23.23
C ALA A 151 0.69 3.61 -23.08
N THR A 152 0.37 2.50 -23.73
CA THR A 152 -0.90 1.78 -23.59
C THR A 152 -0.63 0.42 -22.98
N LEU A 153 -1.33 0.09 -21.91
CA LEU A 153 -1.23 -1.17 -21.21
C LEU A 153 -2.53 -1.95 -21.34
N ARG A 154 -2.40 -3.26 -21.58
CA ARG A 154 -3.51 -4.21 -21.67
C ARG A 154 -3.49 -5.17 -20.50
N ARG A 155 -4.65 -5.36 -19.86
CA ARG A 155 -4.79 -6.27 -18.72
C ARG A 155 -4.63 -7.72 -19.19
N ILE A 156 -3.84 -8.49 -18.46
CA ILE A 156 -3.58 -9.92 -18.69
C ILE A 156 -4.19 -10.75 -17.57
N LEU A 157 -4.02 -10.32 -16.32
CA LEU A 157 -4.65 -10.95 -15.14
C LEU A 157 -5.30 -9.87 -14.24
N PRO A 158 -6.43 -10.17 -13.61
CA PRO A 158 -7.05 -9.32 -12.60
C PRO A 158 -6.30 -9.33 -11.27
#